data_AF-A0A3N1MBW0-F1
#
_entry.id   AF-A0A3N1MBW0-F1
#
_cell.length_a   1.000
_cell.length_b   1.000
_cell.length_c   1.000
_cell.angle_alpha   90.00
_cell.angle_beta   90.00
_cell.angle_gamma   90.00
#
_symmetry.space_group_name_H-M   'P 1'
#
loop_
_entity.id
_entity.type
_entity.pdbx_description
1 polymer ?
#
loop_
_entity_poly.entity_id
_entity_poly.type
_entity_poly.pdbx_seq_one_letter_code
_entity_poly.pdbx_strand_id
1 'polypeptide(L)'
;MSPILKRGAFAASMLLAMLPATSGSAGELPAVGEVHRATLVLLGRSVPLPPGDWTVIGQGHGPVAGPSPGAYGAIGGVMLVQQRGGIVEGIVLAHANLLPVENGWGPASECNRVGAVYATGVRQRARNLACAYVVMSPASGGTVAHLPAWASGRAEASRRAWQIPGALAIAGVRVSDRRDAVDVRYVWPAASTPERATQPMVQRAATATEPGSMRLRARALAPWVGRALDEIEGRLEDPLGPTATLSWPGAPPPAADPPAGTSRWQRRLGQAVTSRGIQASLTMGVGFIVTGNVYTAGLLAAWHSLTDGVGSHLVEFGWEWEGARPAMDFVADGVRAAG
;
A
#
# COMPACT_ATOMS: atom_id res chain seq x y z
N MET A 1 42.48 51.28 34.39
CA MET A 1 41.14 50.78 34.03
C MET A 1 41.33 49.64 33.05
N SER A 2 41.21 48.39 33.51
CA SER A 2 41.46 47.19 32.72
C SER A 2 40.15 46.39 32.60
N PRO A 3 39.74 45.90 31.42
CA PRO A 3 38.56 45.07 31.30
C PRO A 3 38.92 43.60 31.57
N ILE A 4 38.18 43.00 32.51
CA ILE A 4 38.24 41.61 32.91
C ILE A 4 37.46 40.76 31.90
N LEU A 5 38.16 39.99 31.07
CA LEU A 5 37.57 38.93 30.24
C LEU A 5 37.20 37.73 31.13
N LYS A 6 35.90 37.48 31.34
CA LYS A 6 35.41 36.22 31.90
C LYS A 6 35.12 35.23 30.78
N ARG A 7 36.00 34.24 30.59
CA ARG A 7 35.75 33.05 29.75
C ARG A 7 34.99 32.02 30.58
N GLY A 8 33.69 31.87 30.32
CA GLY A 8 32.87 30.78 30.86
C GLY A 8 32.97 29.56 29.95
N ALA A 9 33.67 28.52 30.40
CA ALA A 9 33.70 27.22 29.73
C ALA A 9 32.46 26.42 30.14
N PHE A 10 31.50 26.25 29.23
CA PHE A 10 30.41 25.30 29.37
C PHE A 10 30.89 23.93 28.87
N ALA A 11 31.17 23.02 29.81
CA ALA A 11 31.38 21.61 29.51
C ALA A 11 30.01 20.93 29.37
N ALA A 12 29.57 20.69 28.13
CA ALA A 12 28.39 19.89 27.84
C ALA A 12 28.79 18.40 27.82
N SER A 13 28.51 17.68 28.92
CA SER A 13 28.61 16.23 28.99
C SER A 13 27.52 15.58 28.13
N MET A 14 27.91 15.12 26.95
CA MET A 14 27.05 14.40 26.02
C MET A 14 27.02 12.92 26.44
N LEU A 15 26.04 12.54 27.29
CA LEU A 15 25.75 11.14 27.59
C LEU A 15 25.13 10.49 26.35
N LEU A 16 25.95 9.78 25.57
CA LEU A 16 25.51 8.90 24.51
C LEU A 16 24.86 7.67 25.14
N ALA A 17 23.53 7.65 25.23
CA ALA A 17 22.78 6.46 25.59
C ALA A 17 22.94 5.43 24.46
N MET A 18 23.71 4.37 24.70
CA MET A 18 23.74 3.17 23.84
C MET A 18 22.38 2.48 23.91
N LEU A 19 21.47 2.87 23.02
CA LEU A 19 20.26 2.09 22.77
C LEU A 19 20.70 0.79 22.07
N PRO A 20 20.31 -0.40 22.58
CA PRO A 20 20.58 -1.65 21.89
C PRO A 20 19.87 -1.59 20.54
N ALA A 21 20.64 -1.61 19.46
CA ALA A 21 20.10 -1.81 18.13
C ALA A 21 19.51 -3.22 18.10
N THR A 22 18.18 -3.33 18.15
CA THR A 22 17.48 -4.56 17.79
C THR A 22 17.73 -4.77 16.30
N SER A 23 18.83 -5.47 15.98
CA SER A 23 19.09 -5.97 14.63
C SER A 23 17.98 -6.98 14.32
N GLY A 24 16.91 -6.51 13.68
CA GLY A 24 15.89 -7.38 13.10
C GLY A 24 16.58 -8.35 12.15
N SER A 25 16.52 -9.64 12.47
CA SER A 25 17.01 -10.69 11.57
C SER A 25 16.35 -10.50 10.22
N ALA A 26 17.14 -10.48 9.14
CA ALA A 26 16.63 -10.51 7.78
C ALA A 26 15.61 -11.66 7.67
N GLY A 27 14.37 -11.27 7.39
CA GLY A 27 13.18 -11.93 7.95
C GLY A 27 12.92 -13.34 7.42
N GLU A 28 12.86 -14.29 8.33
CA GLU A 28 12.21 -15.57 8.09
C GLU A 28 10.72 -15.33 7.76
N LEU A 29 10.13 -16.20 6.95
CA LEU A 29 8.70 -16.16 6.72
C LEU A 29 7.95 -16.52 8.02
N PRO A 30 6.81 -15.87 8.31
CA PRO A 30 5.95 -16.24 9.44
C PRO A 30 5.67 -17.74 9.49
N ALA A 31 5.80 -18.33 10.68
CA ALA A 31 5.70 -19.78 10.83
C ALA A 31 4.25 -20.26 10.67
N VAL A 32 4.06 -21.45 10.09
CA VAL A 32 2.73 -22.08 10.02
C VAL A 32 2.19 -22.30 11.44
N GLY A 33 0.98 -21.82 11.70
CA GLY A 33 0.33 -21.81 13.01
C GLY A 33 0.44 -20.50 13.77
N GLU A 34 1.31 -19.57 13.34
CA GLU A 34 1.40 -18.23 13.92
C GLU A 34 0.08 -17.46 13.72
N VAL A 35 -0.33 -16.70 14.74
CA VAL A 35 -1.57 -15.92 14.72
C VAL A 35 -1.25 -14.43 14.73
N HIS A 36 -1.76 -13.72 13.74
CA HIS A 36 -1.61 -12.27 13.62
C HIS A 36 -2.95 -11.56 13.80
N ARG A 37 -2.89 -10.32 14.30
CA ARG A 37 -4.04 -9.43 14.50
C ARG A 37 -3.71 -8.06 13.95
N ALA A 38 -4.63 -7.49 13.18
CA ALA A 38 -4.57 -6.14 12.57
C ALA A 38 -3.39 -5.87 11.62
N THR A 39 -2.24 -6.50 11.77
CA THR A 39 -1.05 -6.32 10.95
C THR A 39 -0.20 -7.59 10.94
N LEU A 40 0.37 -7.86 9.78
CA LEU A 40 1.41 -8.87 9.55
C LEU A 40 2.68 -8.15 9.12
N VAL A 41 3.84 -8.52 9.67
CA VAL A 41 5.13 -8.09 9.12
C VAL A 41 5.66 -9.20 8.22
N LEU A 42 5.68 -8.95 6.91
CA LEU A 42 6.19 -9.88 5.90
C LEU A 42 7.48 -9.34 5.32
N LEU A 43 8.60 -10.04 5.59
CA LEU A 43 9.93 -9.66 5.11
C LEU A 43 10.28 -8.19 5.42
N GLY A 44 9.86 -7.68 6.59
CA GLY A 44 10.08 -6.29 6.99
C GLY A 44 9.09 -5.26 6.42
N ARG A 45 8.08 -5.70 5.63
CA ARG A 45 7.00 -4.83 5.14
C ARG A 45 5.72 -5.10 5.94
N SER A 46 5.02 -4.04 6.31
CA SER A 46 3.81 -4.13 7.14
C SER A 46 2.57 -4.26 6.26
N VAL A 47 1.84 -5.37 6.43
CA VAL A 47 0.61 -5.71 5.70
C VAL A 47 -0.58 -5.54 6.66
N PRO A 48 -1.53 -4.63 6.39
CA PRO A 48 -2.73 -4.50 7.20
C PRO A 48 -3.59 -5.75 7.08
N LEU A 49 -4.19 -6.17 8.19
CA LEU A 49 -5.16 -7.26 8.25
C LEU A 49 -6.53 -6.71 8.66
N PRO A 50 -7.63 -7.22 8.10
CA PRO A 50 -8.97 -6.96 8.63
C PRO A 50 -9.08 -7.44 10.08
N PRO A 51 -10.12 -7.02 10.83
CA PRO A 51 -10.26 -7.39 12.23
C PRO A 51 -10.39 -8.91 12.43
N GLY A 52 -9.83 -9.39 13.54
CA GLY A 52 -9.89 -10.79 13.98
C GLY A 52 -8.55 -11.52 13.92
N ASP A 53 -8.61 -12.81 14.25
CA ASP A 53 -7.42 -13.67 14.37
C ASP A 53 -7.14 -14.37 13.04
N TRP A 54 -5.96 -14.09 12.47
CA TRP A 54 -5.50 -14.62 11.20
C TRP A 54 -4.37 -15.62 11.43
N THR A 55 -4.62 -16.89 11.12
CA THR A 55 -3.63 -17.96 11.32
C THR A 55 -2.86 -18.21 10.02
N VAL A 56 -1.53 -18.21 10.07
CA VAL A 56 -0.68 -18.60 8.95
C VAL A 56 -0.85 -20.10 8.71
N ILE A 57 -1.24 -20.50 7.50
CA ILE A 57 -1.38 -21.91 7.12
C ILE A 57 -0.50 -22.33 5.96
N GLY A 58 0.02 -21.37 5.21
CA GLY A 58 0.89 -21.62 4.08
C GLY A 58 1.99 -20.60 4.03
N GLN A 59 3.17 -21.05 3.64
CA GLN A 59 4.30 -20.21 3.30
C GLN A 59 5.01 -20.81 2.09
N GLY A 60 5.74 -19.99 1.35
CA GLY A 60 6.49 -20.45 0.20
C GLY A 60 7.32 -19.35 -0.44
N HIS A 61 8.29 -19.78 -1.24
CA HIS A 61 9.06 -18.91 -2.12
C HIS A 61 8.75 -19.26 -3.57
N GLY A 62 8.69 -18.27 -4.45
CA GLY A 62 8.49 -18.52 -5.87
C GLY A 62 8.50 -17.24 -6.70
N PRO A 63 8.38 -17.35 -8.03
CA PRO A 63 8.26 -16.18 -8.90
C PRO A 63 6.86 -15.56 -8.79
N VAL A 64 6.75 -14.24 -9.04
CA VAL A 64 5.47 -13.56 -9.29
C VAL A 64 5.26 -13.50 -10.79
N ALA A 65 4.04 -13.79 -11.23
CA ALA A 65 3.65 -13.65 -12.63
C ALA A 65 3.67 -12.17 -13.06
N GLY A 66 4.36 -11.88 -14.16
CA GLY A 66 4.46 -10.53 -14.76
C GLY A 66 5.24 -10.55 -16.09
N PRO A 67 5.05 -9.55 -16.97
CA PRO A 67 5.68 -9.48 -18.30
C PRO A 67 7.19 -9.25 -18.25
N SER A 68 7.71 -8.75 -17.13
CA SER A 68 9.14 -8.68 -16.85
C SER A 68 9.37 -9.29 -15.46
N PRO A 69 9.50 -10.63 -15.35
CA PRO A 69 10.00 -11.23 -14.13
C PRO A 69 11.49 -10.85 -14.07
N GLY A 70 11.78 -9.65 -13.57
CA GLY A 70 13.15 -9.20 -13.38
C GLY A 70 13.97 -10.23 -12.61
N ALA A 71 15.30 -10.15 -12.74
CA ALA A 71 16.24 -11.17 -12.26
C ALA A 71 16.34 -11.28 -10.72
N TYR A 72 15.27 -11.49 -9.95
CA TYR A 72 15.34 -11.62 -8.48
C TYR A 72 14.30 -12.62 -7.94
N GLY A 73 14.64 -13.90 -8.02
CA GLY A 73 13.81 -15.07 -7.71
C GLY A 73 13.57 -15.40 -6.23
N ALA A 74 13.51 -14.40 -5.34
CA ALA A 74 13.20 -14.63 -3.93
C ALA A 74 12.02 -13.75 -3.49
N ILE A 75 10.82 -14.13 -3.94
CA ILE A 75 9.58 -13.56 -3.43
C ILE A 75 9.05 -14.53 -2.39
N GLY A 76 9.00 -14.06 -1.15
CA GLY A 76 8.41 -14.80 -0.07
C GLY A 76 6.92 -14.50 0.02
N GLY A 77 6.12 -15.53 0.25
CA GLY A 77 4.68 -15.42 0.37
C GLY A 77 4.16 -16.17 1.58
N VAL A 78 3.07 -15.67 2.15
CA VAL A 78 2.29 -16.36 3.17
C VAL A 78 0.81 -16.36 2.85
N MET A 79 0.12 -17.39 3.31
CA MET A 79 -1.32 -17.55 3.28
C MET A 79 -1.82 -17.58 4.72
N LEU A 80 -2.61 -16.58 5.09
CA LEU A 80 -3.32 -16.53 6.36
C LEU A 80 -4.78 -16.85 6.13
N VAL A 81 -5.42 -17.47 7.12
CA VAL A 81 -6.86 -17.71 7.11
C VAL A 81 -7.51 -17.28 8.41
N GLN A 82 -8.73 -16.82 8.26
CA GLN A 82 -9.70 -16.70 9.33
C GLN A 82 -10.75 -17.78 9.13
N GLN A 83 -11.02 -18.57 10.17
CA GLN A 83 -11.98 -19.68 10.09
C GLN A 83 -12.95 -19.67 11.26
N ARG A 84 -14.14 -20.24 11.03
CA ARG A 84 -15.14 -20.50 12.06
C ARG A 84 -15.79 -21.84 11.81
N GLY A 85 -15.76 -22.72 12.81
CA GLY A 85 -16.39 -24.04 12.70
C GLY A 85 -15.84 -24.89 11.56
N GLY A 86 -14.56 -24.77 11.23
CA GLY A 86 -13.94 -25.49 10.11
C GLY A 86 -14.24 -24.90 8.73
N ILE A 87 -14.93 -23.77 8.65
CA ILE A 87 -15.19 -23.05 7.40
C ILE A 87 -14.25 -21.85 7.32
N VAL A 88 -13.53 -21.72 6.21
CA VAL A 88 -12.67 -20.56 5.97
C VAL A 88 -13.54 -19.36 5.55
N GLU A 89 -13.62 -18.36 6.42
CA GLU A 89 -14.41 -17.13 6.22
C GLU A 89 -13.62 -16.07 5.43
N GLY A 90 -12.29 -16.11 5.50
CA GLY A 90 -11.41 -15.20 4.80
C GLY A 90 -10.00 -15.77 4.62
N ILE A 91 -9.32 -15.34 3.55
CA ILE A 91 -7.94 -15.67 3.25
C ILE A 91 -7.19 -14.38 2.93
N VAL A 92 -5.98 -14.23 3.44
CA VAL A 92 -5.02 -13.21 3.01
C VAL A 92 -3.82 -13.90 2.39
N LEU A 93 -3.52 -13.54 1.14
CA LEU A 93 -2.32 -13.98 0.43
C LEU A 93 -1.41 -12.77 0.29
N ALA A 94 -0.32 -12.75 1.04
CA ALA A 94 0.63 -11.63 1.05
C ALA A 94 1.98 -12.09 0.50
N HIS A 95 2.56 -11.28 -0.39
CA HIS A 95 3.85 -11.53 -1.01
C HIS A 95 4.71 -10.28 -0.93
N ALA A 96 6.00 -10.47 -0.66
CA ALA A 96 6.98 -9.39 -0.69
C ALA A 96 8.34 -9.87 -1.24
N ASN A 97 9.15 -8.93 -1.73
CA ASN A 97 10.50 -9.24 -2.18
C ASN A 97 11.43 -9.43 -0.98
N LEU A 98 12.23 -10.51 -0.99
CA LEU A 98 13.26 -10.76 0.02
C LEU A 98 14.47 -9.83 -0.18
N LEU A 99 14.82 -9.58 -1.44
CA LEU A 99 15.93 -8.71 -1.85
C LEU A 99 15.38 -7.49 -2.58
N PRO A 100 16.01 -6.30 -2.44
CA PRO A 100 15.61 -5.12 -3.19
C PRO A 100 15.54 -5.38 -4.69
N VAL A 101 14.46 -4.92 -5.33
CA VAL A 101 14.21 -5.09 -6.76
C VAL A 101 14.19 -3.73 -7.47
N GLU A 102 15.00 -3.59 -8.51
CA GLU A 102 14.96 -2.38 -9.34
C GLU A 102 13.68 -2.36 -10.19
N ASN A 103 12.84 -1.34 -9.96
CA ASN A 103 11.59 -1.08 -10.68
C ASN A 103 10.40 -2.00 -10.31
N GLY A 104 10.45 -2.68 -9.16
CA GLY A 104 9.35 -3.49 -8.66
C GLY A 104 9.04 -4.71 -9.53
N TRP A 105 7.79 -5.19 -9.47
CA TRP A 105 7.32 -6.37 -10.22
C TRP A 105 6.44 -6.02 -11.42
N GLY A 106 6.34 -4.73 -11.74
CA GLY A 106 5.31 -4.21 -12.64
C GLY A 106 3.89 -4.35 -12.07
N PRO A 107 2.86 -3.94 -12.83
CA PRO A 107 1.49 -4.00 -12.38
C PRO A 107 1.00 -5.44 -12.27
N ALA A 108 0.03 -5.67 -11.36
CA ALA A 108 -0.68 -6.94 -11.35
C ALA A 108 -1.45 -7.09 -12.67
N SER A 109 -1.43 -8.30 -13.25
CA SER A 109 -2.08 -8.57 -14.55
C SER A 109 -3.56 -8.21 -14.54
N GLU A 110 -4.20 -8.35 -13.37
CA GLU A 110 -5.59 -8.09 -13.08
C GLU A 110 -5.95 -6.60 -13.21
N CYS A 111 -4.99 -5.70 -13.03
CA CYS A 111 -5.17 -4.26 -13.20
C CYS A 111 -5.43 -3.84 -14.65
N ASN A 112 -4.98 -4.67 -15.60
CA ASN A 112 -5.11 -4.43 -17.03
C ASN A 112 -6.12 -5.39 -17.68
N ARG A 113 -6.79 -6.24 -16.89
CA ARG A 113 -7.62 -7.33 -17.42
C ARG A 113 -9.06 -6.90 -17.58
N VAL A 114 -9.63 -7.15 -18.77
CA VAL A 114 -11.05 -6.91 -19.09
C VAL A 114 -12.01 -7.69 -18.15
N GLY A 115 -11.54 -8.77 -17.51
CA GLY A 115 -12.32 -9.57 -16.57
C GLY A 115 -12.31 -9.08 -15.11
N ALA A 116 -11.60 -7.99 -14.79
CA ALA A 116 -11.71 -7.38 -13.47
C ALA A 116 -13.04 -6.64 -13.35
N VAL A 117 -13.75 -6.86 -12.24
CA VAL A 117 -15.03 -6.19 -11.99
C VAL A 117 -14.80 -4.75 -11.50
N TYR A 118 -13.61 -4.49 -10.96
CA TYR A 118 -13.11 -3.17 -10.60
C TYR A 118 -11.58 -3.16 -10.73
N ALA A 119 -11.02 -2.04 -11.20
CA ALA A 119 -9.59 -1.76 -11.14
C ALA A 119 -9.38 -0.24 -11.01
N THR A 120 -8.37 0.19 -10.25
CA THR A 120 -7.99 1.61 -10.15
C THR A 120 -7.23 2.11 -11.38
N GLY A 121 -6.87 1.22 -12.30
CA GLY A 121 -5.78 1.44 -13.25
C GLY A 121 -4.42 1.38 -12.58
N VAL A 122 -3.37 1.35 -13.40
CA VAL A 122 -1.98 1.34 -12.94
C VAL A 122 -1.51 2.77 -12.73
N ARG A 123 -1.16 3.11 -11.50
CA ARG A 123 -0.57 4.41 -11.16
C ARG A 123 0.95 4.27 -11.16
N GLN A 124 1.65 5.00 -12.02
CA GLN A 124 3.12 5.05 -12.06
C GLN A 124 3.59 6.46 -11.72
N ARG A 125 4.40 6.62 -10.66
CA ARG A 125 4.97 7.91 -10.25
C ARG A 125 6.45 7.78 -9.91
N ALA A 126 7.34 8.39 -10.69
CA ALA A 126 8.78 8.50 -10.37
C ALA A 126 9.48 7.19 -9.92
N ARG A 127 8.97 6.03 -10.37
CA ARG A 127 9.33 4.61 -10.05
C ARG A 127 8.48 3.89 -8.98
N ASN A 128 7.46 4.53 -8.43
CA ASN A 128 6.44 3.87 -7.62
C ASN A 128 5.32 3.35 -8.52
N LEU A 129 4.83 2.15 -8.20
CA LEU A 129 3.68 1.55 -8.86
C LEU A 129 2.62 1.23 -7.80
N ALA A 130 1.38 1.56 -8.11
CA ALA A 130 0.24 1.24 -7.26
C ALA A 130 -0.95 0.81 -8.11
N CYS A 131 -1.59 -0.28 -7.72
CA CYS A 131 -2.88 -0.68 -8.30
C CYS A 131 -3.69 -1.50 -7.31
N ALA A 132 -5.00 -1.28 -7.31
CA ALA A 132 -5.99 -2.14 -6.69
C ALA A 132 -7.00 -2.69 -7.71
N TYR A 133 -7.49 -3.90 -7.46
CA TYR A 133 -8.49 -4.54 -8.30
C TYR A 133 -9.45 -5.43 -7.49
N VAL A 134 -10.62 -5.70 -8.06
CA VAL A 134 -11.56 -6.72 -7.56
C VAL A 134 -11.92 -7.67 -8.68
N VAL A 135 -11.72 -8.96 -8.45
CA VAL A 135 -12.07 -10.03 -9.39
C VAL A 135 -12.88 -11.12 -8.67
N MET A 136 -13.73 -11.81 -9.43
CA MET A 136 -14.40 -13.03 -8.98
C MET A 136 -13.73 -14.22 -9.67
N SER A 137 -13.35 -15.24 -8.92
CA SER A 137 -12.62 -16.39 -9.48
C SER A 137 -12.97 -17.68 -8.73
N PRO A 138 -13.01 -18.84 -9.41
CA PRO A 138 -13.02 -20.11 -8.69
C PRO A 138 -11.72 -20.28 -7.89
N ALA A 139 -11.76 -21.05 -6.80
CA ALA A 139 -10.57 -21.33 -5.98
C ALA A 139 -9.49 -22.15 -6.70
N SER A 140 -9.87 -22.87 -7.76
CA SER A 140 -8.96 -23.52 -8.70
C SER A 140 -8.43 -22.57 -9.78
N GLY A 141 -8.91 -21.33 -9.82
CA GLY A 141 -8.62 -20.36 -10.85
C GLY A 141 -7.18 -19.85 -10.82
N GLY A 142 -6.69 -19.47 -12.00
CA GLY A 142 -5.33 -18.98 -12.18
C GLY A 142 -4.98 -17.73 -11.37
N THR A 143 -5.95 -16.97 -10.85
CA THR A 143 -5.68 -15.77 -10.03
C THR A 143 -4.95 -16.09 -8.73
N VAL A 144 -5.23 -17.21 -8.07
CA VAL A 144 -4.57 -17.57 -6.80
C VAL A 144 -3.71 -18.82 -6.89
N ALA A 145 -3.99 -19.69 -7.87
CA ALA A 145 -3.35 -21.00 -7.97
C ALA A 145 -1.81 -20.96 -8.14
N HIS A 146 -1.27 -19.91 -8.75
CA HIS A 146 0.17 -19.78 -9.03
C HIS A 146 0.95 -19.11 -7.90
N LEU A 147 0.28 -18.68 -6.83
CA LEU A 147 0.92 -17.90 -5.76
C LEU A 147 1.73 -18.83 -4.84
N PRO A 148 2.96 -18.44 -4.45
CA PRO A 148 3.89 -19.30 -3.70
C PRO A 148 3.32 -20.00 -2.46
N ALA A 149 2.46 -19.34 -1.68
CA ALA A 149 1.90 -19.89 -0.45
C ALA A 149 0.57 -20.64 -0.62
N TRP A 150 -0.03 -20.60 -1.82
CA TRP A 150 -1.37 -21.14 -2.05
C TRP A 150 -1.40 -22.67 -1.94
N ALA A 151 -0.45 -23.34 -2.59
CA ALA A 151 -0.40 -24.80 -2.59
C ALA A 151 -0.19 -25.37 -1.18
N SER A 152 0.78 -24.82 -0.43
CA SER A 152 1.07 -25.26 0.94
C SER A 152 -0.09 -24.97 1.90
N GLY A 153 -0.69 -23.77 1.79
CA GLY A 153 -1.85 -23.41 2.60
C GLY A 153 -3.08 -24.25 2.32
N ARG A 154 -3.37 -24.58 1.04
CA ARG A 154 -4.44 -25.52 0.69
C ARG A 154 -4.22 -26.91 1.27
N ALA A 155 -2.99 -27.42 1.24
CA ALA A 155 -2.66 -28.70 1.82
C ALA A 155 -2.87 -28.70 3.35
N GLU A 156 -2.46 -27.63 4.04
CA GLU A 156 -2.68 -27.47 5.48
C GLU A 156 -4.16 -27.35 5.84
N ALA A 157 -4.94 -26.55 5.09
CA ALA A 157 -6.39 -26.47 5.27
C ALA A 157 -7.04 -27.85 5.13
N SER A 158 -6.65 -28.63 4.12
CA SER A 158 -7.14 -30.00 3.94
C SER A 158 -6.77 -30.92 5.10
N ARG A 159 -5.53 -30.84 5.62
CA ARG A 159 -5.10 -31.63 6.79
C ARG A 159 -5.93 -31.32 8.04
N ARG A 160 -6.37 -30.07 8.19
CA ARG A 160 -7.22 -29.62 9.30
C ARG A 160 -8.71 -29.80 9.07
N ALA A 161 -9.10 -30.45 7.96
CA ALA A 161 -10.50 -30.56 7.53
C ALA A 161 -11.21 -29.19 7.39
N TRP A 162 -10.44 -28.13 7.07
CA TRP A 162 -10.98 -26.80 6.82
C TRP A 162 -11.48 -26.67 5.38
N GLN A 163 -12.68 -26.14 5.22
CA GLN A 163 -13.34 -26.00 3.94
C GLN A 163 -13.02 -24.63 3.34
N ILE A 164 -12.29 -24.62 2.22
CA ILE A 164 -12.06 -23.43 1.40
C ILE A 164 -13.22 -23.31 0.40
N PRO A 165 -13.92 -22.17 0.32
CA PRO A 165 -15.01 -21.96 -0.63
C PRO A 165 -14.57 -22.16 -2.09
N GLY A 166 -15.41 -22.79 -2.90
CA GLY A 166 -15.10 -23.05 -4.32
C GLY A 166 -15.10 -21.81 -5.21
N ALA A 167 -15.82 -20.75 -4.82
CA ALA A 167 -15.87 -19.46 -5.51
C ALA A 167 -15.44 -18.33 -4.58
N LEU A 168 -14.56 -17.47 -5.09
CA LEU A 168 -13.83 -16.47 -4.31
C LEU A 168 -14.07 -15.07 -4.89
N ALA A 169 -14.34 -14.12 -4.00
CA ALA A 169 -14.21 -12.69 -4.27
C ALA A 169 -12.82 -12.25 -3.81
N ILE A 170 -12.04 -11.66 -4.72
CA ILE A 170 -10.64 -11.31 -4.48
C ILE A 170 -10.49 -9.79 -4.63
N ALA A 171 -10.11 -9.11 -3.55
CA ALA A 171 -9.64 -7.73 -3.57
C ALA A 171 -8.11 -7.75 -3.51
N GLY A 172 -7.46 -7.39 -4.62
CA GLY A 172 -6.00 -7.39 -4.74
C GLY A 172 -5.43 -5.98 -4.71
N VAL A 173 -4.27 -5.84 -4.10
CA VAL A 173 -3.48 -4.62 -4.04
C VAL A 173 -2.03 -4.97 -4.35
N ARG A 174 -1.43 -4.28 -5.33
CA ARG A 174 0.00 -4.34 -5.58
C ARG A 174 0.59 -2.94 -5.50
N VAL A 175 1.56 -2.77 -4.62
CA VAL A 175 2.34 -1.55 -4.47
C VAL A 175 3.82 -1.88 -4.61
N SER A 176 4.58 -1.02 -5.27
CA SER A 176 6.03 -1.07 -5.26
C SER A 176 6.64 0.33 -5.28
N ASP A 177 7.85 0.44 -4.76
CA ASP A 177 8.73 1.59 -4.91
C ASP A 177 10.01 1.20 -5.65
N ARG A 178 11.10 1.96 -5.48
CA ARG A 178 12.40 1.71 -6.12
C ARG A 178 13.10 0.43 -5.67
N ARG A 179 12.75 -0.12 -4.51
CA ARG A 179 13.43 -1.23 -3.86
C ARG A 179 12.46 -2.34 -3.47
N ASP A 180 11.24 -1.98 -3.12
CA ASP A 180 10.31 -2.86 -2.43
C ASP A 180 9.02 -3.03 -3.19
N ALA A 181 8.44 -4.22 -3.08
CA ALA A 181 7.19 -4.59 -3.71
C ALA A 181 6.39 -5.47 -2.76
N VAL A 182 5.09 -5.19 -2.67
CA VAL A 182 4.13 -5.92 -1.85
C VAL A 182 2.89 -6.19 -2.70
N ASP A 183 2.48 -7.47 -2.79
CA ASP A 183 1.23 -7.91 -3.42
C ASP A 183 0.37 -8.62 -2.36
N VAL A 184 -0.77 -8.02 -2.03
CA VAL A 184 -1.72 -8.55 -1.05
C VAL A 184 -3.05 -8.81 -1.72
N ARG A 185 -3.55 -10.03 -1.55
CA ARG A 185 -4.88 -10.44 -2.02
C ARG A 185 -5.72 -10.85 -0.83
N TYR A 186 -6.78 -10.10 -0.60
CA TYR A 186 -7.80 -10.41 0.39
C TYR A 186 -8.92 -11.15 -0.31
N VAL A 187 -9.30 -12.29 0.26
CA VAL A 187 -10.15 -13.26 -0.42
C VAL A 187 -11.26 -13.69 0.52
N TRP A 188 -12.49 -13.72 0.02
CA TRP A 188 -13.67 -14.16 0.76
C TRP A 188 -14.49 -15.14 -0.06
N PRO A 189 -15.33 -15.97 0.57
CA PRO A 189 -16.37 -16.68 -0.13
C PRO A 189 -17.18 -15.68 -0.98
N ALA A 190 -17.32 -15.95 -2.28
CA ALA A 190 -18.10 -15.07 -3.15
C ALA A 190 -19.54 -14.89 -2.66
N ALA A 191 -20.09 -15.91 -2.00
CA ALA A 191 -21.41 -15.93 -1.39
C ALA A 191 -21.56 -15.01 -0.15
N SER A 192 -20.51 -14.84 0.65
CA SER A 192 -20.53 -14.04 1.89
C SER A 192 -20.07 -12.59 1.69
N THR A 193 -19.70 -12.23 0.45
CA THR A 193 -19.25 -10.86 0.15
C THR A 193 -20.42 -9.90 0.33
N PRO A 194 -20.25 -8.83 1.13
CA PRO A 194 -21.34 -7.93 1.46
C PRO A 194 -21.93 -7.29 0.20
N GLU A 195 -23.25 -7.32 0.12
CA GLU A 195 -24.00 -6.55 -0.86
C GLU A 195 -24.27 -5.16 -0.26
N ARG A 196 -24.08 -4.09 -1.04
CA ARG A 196 -24.25 -2.73 -0.52
C ARG A 196 -25.70 -2.54 -0.06
N ALA A 197 -25.92 -2.37 1.25
CA ALA A 197 -27.25 -2.28 1.88
C ALA A 197 -28.03 -0.98 1.59
N THR A 198 -27.81 -0.32 0.46
CA THR A 198 -28.45 0.96 0.12
C THR A 198 -29.09 0.90 -1.25
N GLN A 199 -30.27 0.28 -1.31
CA GLN A 199 -31.55 0.86 -1.76
C GLN A 199 -32.64 -0.20 -1.58
N PRO A 200 -33.90 0.17 -1.28
CA PRO A 200 -35.03 -0.76 -1.30
C PRO A 200 -35.29 -1.18 -2.74
N MET A 201 -34.50 -2.14 -3.22
CA MET A 201 -34.72 -2.79 -4.50
C MET A 201 -35.86 -3.77 -4.29
N VAL A 202 -36.98 -3.57 -4.98
CA VAL A 202 -38.10 -4.51 -5.04
C VAL A 202 -37.54 -5.91 -5.32
N GLN A 203 -37.52 -6.76 -4.29
CA GLN A 203 -36.99 -8.11 -4.36
C GLN A 203 -37.91 -8.95 -5.24
N ARG A 204 -37.62 -8.97 -6.54
CA ARG A 204 -38.02 -10.09 -7.39
C ARG A 204 -37.07 -11.23 -7.06
N ALA A 205 -37.62 -12.38 -6.65
CA ALA A 205 -36.87 -13.56 -6.28
C ALA A 205 -35.90 -13.95 -7.41
N ALA A 206 -34.63 -13.59 -7.27
CA ALA A 206 -33.58 -13.93 -8.21
C ALA A 206 -33.07 -15.34 -7.89
N THR A 207 -33.60 -16.33 -8.60
CA THR A 207 -33.00 -17.65 -8.70
C THR A 207 -31.69 -17.56 -9.48
N ALA A 208 -30.61 -18.07 -8.89
CA ALA A 208 -29.35 -18.47 -9.54
C ALA A 208 -28.54 -17.40 -10.30
N THR A 209 -27.35 -17.08 -9.76
CA THR A 209 -26.11 -16.84 -10.53
C THR A 209 -26.13 -15.72 -11.59
N GLU A 210 -26.85 -14.62 -11.38
CA GLU A 210 -26.78 -13.50 -12.33
C GLU A 210 -25.44 -12.72 -12.20
N PRO A 211 -24.77 -12.41 -13.33
CA PRO A 211 -23.63 -11.49 -13.40
C PRO A 211 -23.84 -10.15 -12.68
N GLY A 212 -25.09 -9.70 -12.54
CA GLY A 212 -25.47 -8.47 -11.83
C GLY A 212 -25.17 -8.52 -10.33
N SER A 213 -25.47 -9.62 -9.65
CA SER A 213 -25.24 -9.78 -8.20
C SER A 213 -23.75 -9.73 -7.84
N MET A 214 -22.90 -10.33 -8.68
CA MET A 214 -21.44 -10.29 -8.53
C MET A 214 -20.89 -8.88 -8.72
N ARG A 215 -21.45 -8.10 -9.66
CA ARG A 215 -21.07 -6.69 -9.86
C ARG A 215 -21.43 -5.82 -8.66
N LEU A 216 -22.61 -6.01 -8.09
CA LEU A 216 -23.03 -5.27 -6.88
C LEU A 216 -22.10 -5.56 -5.70
N ARG A 217 -21.70 -6.82 -5.51
CA ARG A 217 -20.72 -7.22 -4.49
C ARG A 217 -19.34 -6.62 -4.73
N ALA A 218 -18.84 -6.66 -5.98
CA ALA A 218 -17.58 -6.03 -6.32
C ALA A 218 -17.59 -4.50 -6.12
N ARG A 219 -18.71 -3.84 -6.43
CA ARG A 219 -18.92 -2.41 -6.16
C ARG A 219 -18.87 -2.08 -4.67
N ALA A 220 -19.34 -2.98 -3.80
CA ALA A 220 -19.23 -2.82 -2.36
C ALA A 220 -17.78 -2.96 -1.86
N LEU A 221 -16.95 -3.75 -2.55
CA LEU A 221 -15.53 -3.92 -2.25
C LEU A 221 -14.64 -2.78 -2.77
N ALA A 222 -15.04 -2.06 -3.83
CA ALA A 222 -14.21 -1.01 -4.44
C ALA A 222 -13.74 0.08 -3.45
N PRO A 223 -14.60 0.70 -2.62
CA PRO A 223 -14.15 1.68 -1.63
C PRO A 223 -13.22 1.08 -0.57
N TRP A 224 -13.42 -0.20 -0.25
CA TRP A 224 -12.61 -0.90 0.74
C TRP A 224 -11.20 -1.21 0.21
N VAL A 225 -11.09 -1.71 -1.03
CA VAL A 225 -9.78 -2.02 -1.63
C VAL A 225 -8.98 -0.75 -1.90
N GLY A 226 -9.65 0.38 -2.19
CA GLY A 226 -8.99 1.69 -2.27
C GLY A 226 -8.35 2.10 -0.94
N ARG A 227 -9.01 1.86 0.21
CA ARG A 227 -8.41 2.11 1.53
C ARG A 227 -7.26 1.16 1.84
N ALA A 228 -7.40 -0.11 1.47
CA ALA A 228 -6.30 -1.07 1.63
C ALA A 228 -5.07 -0.66 0.80
N LEU A 229 -5.28 -0.12 -0.40
CA LEU A 229 -4.22 0.44 -1.24
C LEU A 229 -3.55 1.63 -0.57
N ASP A 230 -4.32 2.63 -0.13
CA ASP A 230 -3.78 3.82 0.55
C ASP A 230 -2.96 3.44 1.79
N GLU A 231 -3.42 2.45 2.57
CA GLU A 231 -2.74 1.98 3.77
C GLU A 231 -1.43 1.23 3.45
N ILE A 232 -1.45 0.33 2.45
CA ILE A 232 -0.25 -0.41 2.03
C ILE A 232 0.78 0.55 1.43
N GLU A 233 0.34 1.50 0.59
CA GLU A 233 1.22 2.54 0.03
C GLU A 233 1.82 3.42 1.13
N GLY A 234 1.01 3.88 2.08
CA GLY A 234 1.47 4.66 3.22
C GLY A 234 2.51 3.95 4.07
N ARG A 235 2.35 2.64 4.31
CA ARG A 235 3.32 1.83 5.07
C ARG A 235 4.61 1.54 4.31
N LEU A 236 4.56 1.50 2.99
CA LEU A 236 5.76 1.37 2.17
C LEU A 236 6.56 2.68 2.18
N GLU A 237 5.86 3.83 2.10
CA GLU A 237 6.47 5.17 2.16
C GLU A 237 7.01 5.52 3.56
N ASP A 238 6.28 5.16 4.61
CA ASP A 238 6.60 5.44 6.02
C ASP A 238 6.38 4.19 6.88
N PRO A 239 7.37 3.28 6.96
CA PRO A 239 7.26 2.03 7.73
C PRO A 239 7.06 2.22 9.23
N LEU A 240 7.39 3.40 9.76
CA LEU A 240 7.22 3.78 11.17
C LEU A 240 5.96 4.61 11.40
N GLY A 241 5.19 4.87 10.33
CA GLY A 241 3.96 5.64 10.39
C GLY A 241 2.87 4.96 11.23
N PRO A 242 1.90 5.75 11.73
CA PRO A 242 0.75 5.19 12.44
C PRO A 242 0.00 4.20 11.55
N THR A 243 -0.29 3.03 12.13
CA THR A 243 -0.98 1.92 11.47
C THR A 243 -2.49 2.16 11.55
N ALA A 244 -3.17 2.34 10.43
CA ALA A 244 -4.62 2.32 10.41
C ALA A 244 -5.13 0.88 10.43
N THR A 245 -6.15 0.63 11.23
CA THR A 245 -6.86 -0.66 11.20
C THR A 245 -7.75 -0.72 9.97
N LEU A 246 -7.54 -1.74 9.14
CA LEU A 246 -8.42 -2.02 8.02
C LEU A 246 -9.76 -2.54 8.56
N SER A 247 -10.88 -1.95 8.12
CA SER A 247 -12.22 -2.41 8.54
C SER A 247 -12.56 -3.75 7.88
N TRP A 248 -13.60 -4.44 8.36
CA TRP A 248 -14.16 -5.56 7.59
C TRP A 248 -14.71 -5.03 6.24
N PRO A 249 -14.62 -5.78 5.13
CA PRO A 249 -15.26 -5.40 3.88
C PRO A 249 -16.76 -5.18 4.09
N GLY A 250 -17.32 -4.18 3.43
CA GLY A 250 -18.72 -3.78 3.58
C GLY A 250 -19.10 -3.14 4.92
N ALA A 251 -18.21 -3.12 5.92
CA ALA A 251 -18.42 -2.30 7.09
C ALA A 251 -18.57 -0.83 6.66
N PRO A 252 -19.50 -0.07 7.27
CA PRO A 252 -19.57 1.36 7.03
C PRO A 252 -18.19 1.95 7.31
N PRO A 253 -17.71 2.89 6.47
CA PRO A 253 -16.46 3.56 6.77
C PRO A 253 -16.58 4.14 8.19
N PRO A 254 -15.55 4.00 9.04
CA PRO A 254 -15.56 4.71 10.31
C PRO A 254 -15.85 6.18 10.03
N ALA A 255 -16.59 6.83 10.93
CA ALA A 255 -16.73 8.27 10.87
C ALA A 255 -15.32 8.83 10.73
N ALA A 256 -15.06 9.58 9.66
CA ALA A 256 -13.73 10.10 9.41
C ALA A 256 -13.39 10.98 10.61
N ASP A 257 -12.50 10.50 11.47
CA ASP A 257 -11.96 11.34 12.53
C ASP A 257 -11.38 12.57 11.83
N PRO A 258 -11.68 13.79 12.31
CA PRO A 258 -11.01 14.97 11.79
C PRO A 258 -9.52 14.68 11.84
N PRO A 259 -8.78 14.79 10.72
CA PRO A 259 -7.45 14.22 10.58
C PRO A 259 -6.59 14.63 11.78
N ALA A 260 -6.36 13.68 12.69
CA ALA A 260 -5.61 13.91 13.91
C ALA A 260 -4.13 13.91 13.54
N GLY A 261 -3.67 15.06 13.08
CA GLY A 261 -2.31 15.24 12.61
C GLY A 261 -2.24 16.26 11.49
N THR A 262 -1.03 16.80 11.29
CA THR A 262 -0.79 17.72 10.20
C THR A 262 -1.25 17.08 8.89
N SER A 263 -2.18 17.71 8.18
CA SER A 263 -2.74 17.17 6.94
C SER A 263 -1.61 16.78 5.98
N ARG A 264 -1.83 15.83 5.06
CA ARG A 264 -0.83 15.46 4.04
C ARG A 264 -0.27 16.73 3.34
N TRP A 265 -1.15 17.72 3.16
CA TRP A 265 -0.81 19.06 2.68
C TRP A 265 0.11 19.83 3.62
N GLN A 266 -0.16 19.88 4.92
CA GLN A 266 0.71 20.52 5.91
C GLN A 266 2.07 19.83 6.04
N ARG A 267 2.15 18.49 5.95
CA ARG A 267 3.44 17.77 5.93
C ARG A 267 4.25 18.13 4.69
N ARG A 268 3.62 18.15 3.51
CA ARG A 268 4.27 18.56 2.25
C ARG A 268 4.69 20.02 2.26
N LEU A 269 3.82 20.91 2.73
CA LEU A 269 4.14 22.32 2.89
C LEU A 269 5.31 22.49 3.86
N GLY A 270 5.29 21.76 4.98
CA GLY A 270 6.38 21.71 5.94
C GLY A 270 7.69 21.24 5.32
N GLN A 271 7.68 20.14 4.57
CA GLN A 271 8.84 19.63 3.84
C GLN A 271 9.37 20.66 2.82
N ALA A 272 8.48 21.30 2.05
CA ALA A 272 8.84 22.31 1.06
C ALA A 272 9.41 23.58 1.70
N VAL A 273 8.83 24.04 2.81
CA VAL A 273 9.33 25.20 3.57
C VAL A 273 10.69 24.87 4.19
N THR A 274 10.85 23.67 4.75
CA THR A 274 12.10 23.25 5.40
C THR A 274 13.23 23.08 4.38
N SER A 275 12.97 22.42 3.25
CA SER A 275 13.97 22.25 2.18
C SER A 275 14.42 23.59 1.61
N ARG A 276 13.49 24.53 1.41
CA ARG A 276 13.81 25.91 0.98
C ARG A 276 14.57 26.69 2.02
N GLY A 277 14.21 26.58 3.30
CA GLY A 277 14.96 27.22 4.38
C GLY A 277 16.44 26.78 4.35
N ILE A 278 16.69 25.49 4.13
CA ILE A 278 18.04 24.94 4.00
C ILE A 278 18.74 25.48 2.74
N GLN A 279 18.09 25.41 1.58
CA GLN A 279 18.68 25.90 0.31
C GLN A 279 18.97 27.40 0.35
N ALA A 280 18.02 28.22 0.80
CA ALA A 280 18.21 29.67 0.91
C ALA A 280 19.36 30.01 1.88
N SER A 281 19.47 29.29 3.00
CA SER A 281 20.58 29.47 3.96
C SER A 281 21.93 29.11 3.34
N LEU A 282 22.00 28.01 2.57
CA LEU A 282 23.22 27.60 1.85
C LEU A 282 23.60 28.61 0.77
N THR A 283 22.64 29.04 -0.06
CA THR A 283 22.86 30.04 -1.11
C THR A 283 23.29 31.39 -0.53
N MET A 284 22.70 31.81 0.59
CA MET A 284 23.12 33.02 1.30
C MET A 284 24.54 32.87 1.86
N GLY A 285 24.89 31.73 2.44
CA GLY A 285 26.23 31.44 2.93
C GLY A 285 27.28 31.51 1.81
N VAL A 286 27.04 30.83 0.69
CA VAL A 286 27.91 30.86 -0.49
C VAL A 286 27.98 32.27 -1.08
N GLY A 287 26.84 32.94 -1.24
CA GLY A 287 26.77 34.30 -1.76
C GLY A 287 27.54 35.28 -0.87
N PHE A 288 27.51 35.11 0.45
CA PHE A 288 28.27 35.95 1.38
C PHE A 288 29.77 35.72 1.24
N ILE A 289 30.21 34.46 1.13
CA ILE A 289 31.63 34.12 0.90
C ILE A 289 32.15 34.77 -0.39
N VAL A 290 31.35 34.74 -1.47
CA VAL A 290 31.75 35.25 -2.78
C VAL A 290 31.73 36.78 -2.83
N THR A 291 30.71 37.41 -2.26
CA THR A 291 30.48 38.86 -2.41
C THR A 291 31.03 39.69 -1.25
N GLY A 292 31.29 39.08 -0.09
CA GLY A 292 31.61 39.79 1.15
C GLY A 292 30.47 40.67 1.69
N ASN A 293 29.28 40.61 1.09
CA ASN A 293 28.17 41.50 1.40
C ASN A 293 26.89 40.71 1.72
N VAL A 294 26.40 40.83 2.96
CA VAL A 294 25.23 40.11 3.44
C VAL A 294 23.94 40.50 2.71
N TYR A 295 23.81 41.76 2.26
CA TYR A 295 22.64 42.23 1.51
C TYR A 295 22.59 41.59 0.12
N THR A 296 23.71 41.61 -0.60
CA THR A 296 23.79 41.00 -1.94
C THR A 296 23.55 39.48 -1.86
N ALA A 297 24.13 38.83 -0.85
CA ALA A 297 23.93 37.40 -0.60
C ALA A 297 22.47 37.04 -0.28
N GLY A 298 21.80 37.85 0.55
CA GLY A 298 20.39 37.65 0.87
C GLY A 298 19.48 37.85 -0.35
N LEU A 299 19.78 38.84 -1.19
CA LEU A 299 19.01 39.11 -2.41
C LEU A 299 19.18 38.00 -3.45
N LEU A 300 20.40 37.46 -3.59
CA LEU A 300 20.67 36.28 -4.43
C LEU A 300 19.93 35.03 -3.93
N ALA A 301 19.93 34.79 -2.62
CA ALA A 301 19.20 33.66 -2.02
C ALA A 301 17.67 33.79 -2.21
N ALA A 302 17.11 34.98 -2.01
CA ALA A 302 15.70 35.26 -2.24
C ALA A 302 15.32 35.08 -3.71
N TRP A 303 16.14 35.62 -4.64
CA TRP A 303 15.93 35.48 -6.07
C TRP A 303 15.96 34.01 -6.50
N HIS A 304 16.99 33.27 -6.09
CA HIS A 304 17.11 31.86 -6.41
C HIS A 304 15.95 31.04 -5.85
N SER A 305 15.52 31.31 -4.61
CA SER A 305 14.35 30.66 -4.01
C SER A 305 13.04 30.98 -4.74
N LEU A 306 12.93 32.12 -5.41
CA LEU A 306 11.77 32.49 -6.23
C LEU A 306 11.80 31.82 -7.60
N THR A 307 12.94 31.89 -8.31
CA THR A 307 13.07 31.34 -9.67
C THR A 307 12.94 29.82 -9.66
N ASP A 308 13.66 29.16 -8.76
CA ASP A 308 13.63 27.70 -8.67
C ASP A 308 12.34 27.25 -7.98
N GLY A 309 11.85 28.01 -7.00
CA GLY A 309 10.71 27.62 -6.18
C GLY A 309 9.35 27.83 -6.82
N VAL A 310 9.12 28.85 -7.64
CA VAL A 310 7.81 29.04 -8.28
C VAL A 310 7.73 28.19 -9.56
N GLY A 311 8.81 28.15 -10.34
CA GLY A 311 8.86 27.38 -11.58
C GLY A 311 8.75 25.88 -11.35
N SER A 312 9.60 25.31 -10.50
CA SER A 312 9.60 23.85 -10.26
C SER A 312 8.30 23.39 -9.60
N HIS A 313 7.73 24.16 -8.68
CA HIS A 313 6.49 23.78 -8.03
C HIS A 313 5.26 24.02 -8.87
N LEU A 314 5.19 25.03 -9.74
CA LEU A 314 4.09 25.11 -10.71
C LEU A 314 4.13 23.94 -11.68
N VAL A 315 5.33 23.44 -12.01
CA VAL A 315 5.50 22.22 -12.80
C VAL A 315 5.09 20.99 -11.99
N GLU A 316 5.62 20.78 -10.78
CA GLU A 316 5.24 19.64 -9.92
C GLU A 316 3.76 19.67 -9.53
N PHE A 317 3.22 20.81 -9.12
CA PHE A 317 1.79 20.98 -8.88
C PHE A 317 1.01 20.79 -10.17
N GLY A 318 1.51 21.23 -11.33
CA GLY A 318 0.88 20.98 -12.64
C GLY A 318 0.78 19.49 -12.96
N TRP A 319 1.84 18.72 -12.69
CA TRP A 319 1.85 17.25 -12.80
C TRP A 319 0.96 16.58 -11.74
N GLU A 320 0.81 17.16 -10.55
CA GLU A 320 -0.11 16.65 -9.52
C GLU A 320 -1.57 17.10 -9.71
N TRP A 321 -1.79 18.18 -10.47
CA TRP A 321 -3.10 18.69 -10.88
C TRP A 321 -3.67 17.88 -12.05
N GLU A 322 -2.94 16.90 -12.57
CA GLU A 322 -3.44 15.94 -13.55
C GLU A 322 -4.68 15.19 -13.04
N GLY A 323 -5.81 15.63 -13.59
CA GLY A 323 -7.07 14.92 -13.74
C GLY A 323 -7.85 14.72 -12.45
N ALA A 324 -9.11 15.15 -12.44
CA ALA A 324 -10.12 14.39 -11.71
C ALA A 324 -9.82 12.91 -11.97
N ARG A 325 -9.57 12.13 -10.88
CA ARG A 325 -9.32 10.67 -10.96
C ARG A 325 -10.16 10.16 -12.11
N PRO A 326 -9.59 9.54 -13.18
CA PRO A 326 -10.40 9.13 -14.33
C PRO A 326 -11.65 8.49 -13.76
N ALA A 327 -12.80 9.09 -14.09
CA ALA A 327 -14.07 8.74 -13.45
C ALA A 327 -14.11 7.22 -13.44
N MET A 328 -14.26 6.62 -12.25
CA MET A 328 -14.11 5.19 -12.06
C MET A 328 -15.01 4.46 -13.06
N ASP A 329 -14.45 4.07 -14.20
CA ASP A 329 -15.23 3.45 -15.24
C ASP A 329 -15.32 1.99 -14.87
N PHE A 330 -16.50 1.61 -14.41
CA PHE A 330 -16.87 0.21 -14.45
C PHE A 330 -16.73 -0.20 -15.90
N VAL A 331 -15.84 -1.15 -16.18
CA VAL A 331 -15.65 -1.71 -17.52
C VAL A 331 -17.03 -2.22 -17.95
N ALA A 332 -17.73 -1.42 -18.76
CA ALA A 332 -18.92 -1.88 -19.46
C ALA A 332 -18.41 -2.96 -20.39
N ASP A 333 -18.98 -4.17 -20.30
CA ASP A 333 -18.60 -5.24 -21.22
C ASP A 333 -18.68 -4.68 -22.64
N GLY A 334 -17.55 -4.63 -23.32
CA GLY A 334 -17.56 -4.55 -24.77
C GLY A 334 -18.35 -5.75 -25.23
N VAL A 335 -19.59 -5.52 -25.68
CA VAL A 335 -20.41 -6.50 -26.35
C VAL A 335 -19.55 -7.05 -27.48
N ARG A 336 -18.97 -8.24 -27.28
CA ARG A 336 -18.40 -8.98 -28.39
C ARG A 336 -19.58 -9.29 -29.30
N ALA A 337 -19.61 -8.64 -30.46
CA ALA A 337 -20.44 -9.11 -31.56
C ALA A 337 -20.12 -10.59 -31.74
N ALA A 338 -21.13 -11.44 -31.57
CA ALA A 338 -21.02 -12.84 -31.88
C ALA A 338 -20.71 -12.96 -33.38
N GLY A 339 -19.54 -13.51 -33.69
CA GLY A 339 -19.13 -13.98 -35.00
C GLY A 339 -18.75 -15.44 -34.87
#